data_AF-A0A0D2INF6-F1
#
_entry.id   AF-A0A0D2INF6-F1
#
_cell.length_a   1.000
_cell.length_b   1.000
_cell.length_c   1.000
_cell.angle_alpha   90.00
_cell.angle_beta   90.00
_cell.angle_gamma   90.00
#
_symmetry.space_group_name_H-M   'P 1'
#
loop_
_entity.id
_entity.type
_entity.pdbx_description
1 polymer ?
#
loop_
_entity_poly.entity_id
_entity_poly.type
_entity_poly.pdbx_seq_one_letter_code
_entity_poly.pdbx_strand_id
1 'polypeptide(L)'
;MAADMTKVTGDESSADDKPDLDVLKSEMAIHAGTILKVGQPVHEMLTLAALINSDFKLDPSMTYRSLRDNPTAHPEINDFIRGVIWNDDPECKLFKDDNASNNLDYSSGTAWGISYQFGGFTKPELIHRSHYGDLQWLHAMALGMDQPAATKASILQWIEIMYSVATGVLSPDTPLVNTELSRWFDDPAHYTTVGQLLTHRHPSPAFIPHRAVGSCFHVIQDSYAIGHTSREKPPNAPAGEADRWGAVLNFHSYGGQVEDQHKHFDHSSDDLSHIDLRNPNSWNGLLGCREGLDKCITLANFWHRKAPWKEVYRWLDDTVFAVSPKATASNNIIQS
;
A
#
# COMPACT_ATOMS: atom_id res chain seq x y z
N MET A 1 -44.94 4.01 68.37
CA MET A 1 -45.52 3.59 67.07
C MET A 1 -44.35 3.54 66.10
N ALA A 2 -43.64 2.41 66.03
CA ALA A 2 -43.84 1.32 65.07
C ALA A 2 -43.46 1.78 63.64
N ALA A 3 -42.21 1.49 63.23
CA ALA A 3 -41.81 0.49 62.22
C ALA A 3 -41.78 1.12 60.80
N ASP A 4 -40.76 0.96 59.95
CA ASP A 4 -40.19 -0.32 59.53
C ASP A 4 -38.74 -0.20 59.00
N MET A 5 -38.04 -1.33 59.04
CA MET A 5 -36.66 -1.58 58.61
C MET A 5 -36.57 -1.99 57.12
N THR A 6 -35.31 -2.06 56.65
CA THR A 6 -34.76 -2.71 55.43
C THR A 6 -34.69 -1.83 54.18
N LYS A 7 -33.60 -1.77 53.39
CA LYS A 7 -32.36 -2.56 53.35
C LYS A 7 -31.28 -1.74 52.61
N VAL A 8 -30.03 -1.92 53.03
CA VAL A 8 -28.80 -1.46 52.36
C VAL A 8 -28.43 -2.42 51.23
N THR A 9 -28.10 -1.86 50.07
CA THR A 9 -27.06 -2.27 49.09
C THR A 9 -26.90 -1.05 48.16
N GLY A 10 -25.85 -0.24 48.24
CA GLY A 10 -24.51 -0.59 47.80
C GLY A 10 -24.43 -0.50 46.28
N ASP A 11 -24.09 0.68 45.75
CA ASP A 11 -23.20 0.75 44.59
C ASP A 11 -22.58 2.14 44.45
N GLU A 12 -21.27 2.19 44.66
CA GLU A 12 -20.40 3.25 44.17
C GLU A 12 -20.31 3.08 42.65
N SER A 13 -20.70 4.09 41.86
CA SER A 13 -20.07 4.27 40.56
C SER A 13 -19.79 5.74 40.32
N SER A 14 -18.52 6.06 40.53
CA SER A 14 -17.82 7.22 40.00
C SER A 14 -18.09 7.35 38.50
N ALA A 15 -18.63 8.50 38.09
CA ALA A 15 -18.54 8.96 36.72
C ALA A 15 -17.08 9.35 36.44
N ASP A 16 -16.29 8.34 36.08
CA ASP A 16 -14.97 8.50 35.47
C ASP A 16 -15.23 8.66 33.96
N ASP A 17 -15.22 9.90 33.50
CA ASP A 17 -15.31 10.29 32.10
C ASP A 17 -13.98 9.88 31.42
N LYS A 18 -13.87 8.60 31.06
CA LYS A 18 -12.78 8.08 30.23
C LYS A 18 -13.25 8.09 28.78
N PRO A 19 -12.47 8.66 27.84
CA PRO A 19 -12.79 8.55 26.43
C PRO A 19 -12.87 7.06 26.07
N ASP A 20 -13.95 6.72 25.38
CA ASP A 20 -14.35 5.38 25.01
C ASP A 20 -13.26 4.74 24.12
N LEU A 21 -12.33 4.03 24.76
CA LEU A 21 -11.19 3.33 24.15
C LEU A 21 -11.64 2.05 23.39
N ASP A 22 -12.94 1.78 23.34
CA ASP A 22 -13.54 0.54 22.85
C ASP A 22 -14.08 0.59 21.41
N VAL A 23 -13.78 1.64 20.64
CA VAL A 23 -14.18 1.74 19.23
C VAL A 23 -12.97 1.79 18.31
N LEU A 24 -11.92 1.00 18.57
CA LEU A 24 -10.75 0.80 17.68
C LEU A 24 -10.74 -0.60 17.05
N LYS A 25 -11.92 -1.15 16.72
CA LYS A 25 -11.99 -2.33 15.87
C LYS A 25 -11.59 -1.96 14.45
N SER A 26 -10.54 -2.62 14.01
CA SER A 26 -10.01 -2.77 12.65
C SER A 26 -11.06 -3.39 11.72
N GLU A 27 -12.13 -2.66 11.46
CA GLU A 27 -13.09 -3.06 10.43
C GLU A 27 -12.56 -2.66 9.05
N MET A 28 -11.84 -3.62 8.46
CA MET A 28 -11.62 -3.82 7.01
C MET A 28 -10.53 -2.94 6.36
N ALA A 29 -9.29 -3.42 6.45
CA ALA A 29 -8.41 -3.48 5.28
C ALA A 29 -8.96 -4.52 4.31
N ILE A 30 -8.55 -4.42 3.06
CA ILE A 30 -8.77 -5.37 1.97
C ILE A 30 -8.98 -6.82 2.46
N HIS A 31 -10.20 -7.34 2.26
CA HIS A 31 -10.56 -8.74 2.51
C HIS A 31 -10.26 -9.55 1.26
N ALA A 32 -9.08 -10.12 1.23
CA ALA A 32 -8.56 -10.86 0.10
C ALA A 32 -7.85 -12.11 0.62
N GLY A 33 -8.64 -12.99 1.25
CA GLY A 33 -8.18 -14.26 1.76
C GLY A 33 -9.35 -15.22 1.87
N THR A 34 -9.24 -16.35 1.19
CA THR A 34 -10.03 -17.53 1.51
C THR A 34 -9.76 -17.91 2.97
N ILE A 35 -10.82 -17.88 3.80
CA ILE A 35 -10.89 -18.41 5.16
C ILE A 35 -10.23 -17.51 6.24
N LEU A 36 -11.06 -16.60 6.78
CA LEU A 36 -11.10 -16.22 8.21
C LEU A 36 -9.82 -15.67 8.88
N LYS A 37 -9.03 -14.79 8.22
CA LYS A 37 -8.25 -13.76 8.95
C LYS A 37 -8.17 -12.45 8.15
N VAL A 38 -8.45 -11.36 8.85
CA VAL A 38 -8.55 -9.96 8.39
C VAL A 38 -7.15 -9.33 8.45
N GLY A 39 -6.65 -8.78 7.34
CA GLY A 39 -5.42 -7.98 7.34
C GLY A 39 -5.65 -6.58 7.92
N GLN A 40 -4.60 -5.94 8.42
CA GLN A 40 -4.64 -4.55 8.88
C GLN A 40 -4.27 -3.58 7.73
N PRO A 41 -4.81 -2.34 7.68
CA PRO A 41 -4.65 -1.43 6.54
C PRO A 41 -3.32 -0.68 6.60
N VAL A 42 -2.21 -1.42 6.63
CA VAL A 42 -0.86 -0.87 6.83
C VAL A 42 -0.49 0.10 5.71
N HIS A 43 -0.73 -0.27 4.45
CA HIS A 43 -0.42 0.54 3.27
C HIS A 43 -1.22 1.85 3.23
N GLU A 44 -2.50 1.78 3.57
CA GLU A 44 -3.40 2.94 3.63
C GLU A 44 -2.99 3.87 4.77
N MET A 45 -2.67 3.32 5.95
CA MET A 45 -2.19 4.11 7.09
C MET A 45 -0.83 4.76 6.82
N LEU A 46 0.12 4.04 6.22
CA LEU A 46 1.42 4.61 5.79
C LEU A 46 1.22 5.73 4.77
N THR A 47 0.27 5.56 3.84
CA THR A 47 -0.09 6.58 2.85
C THR A 47 -0.61 7.85 3.51
N LEU A 48 -1.56 7.73 4.44
CA LEU A 48 -2.09 8.89 5.18
C LEU A 48 -1.00 9.56 6.03
N ALA A 49 -0.19 8.78 6.74
CA ALA A 49 0.93 9.30 7.51
C ALA A 49 1.92 10.06 6.61
N ALA A 50 2.23 9.55 5.42
CA ALA A 50 3.12 10.21 4.47
C ALA A 50 2.54 11.56 4.02
N LEU A 51 1.24 11.59 3.68
CA LEU A 51 0.56 12.81 3.25
C LEU A 51 0.49 13.87 4.37
N ILE A 52 0.20 13.47 5.61
CA ILE A 52 0.18 14.36 6.79
C ILE A 52 1.56 14.98 7.04
N ASN A 53 2.61 14.16 6.97
CA ASN A 53 3.97 14.59 7.31
C ASN A 53 4.75 15.22 6.15
N SER A 54 4.20 15.21 4.93
CA SER A 54 4.78 15.85 3.75
C SER A 54 4.44 17.34 3.64
N ASP A 55 4.92 17.98 2.58
CA ASP A 55 4.58 19.34 2.17
C ASP A 55 3.15 19.45 1.60
N PHE A 56 2.50 18.32 1.28
CA PHE A 56 1.07 18.30 0.96
C PHE A 56 0.20 18.72 2.16
N LYS A 57 0.67 18.46 3.39
CA LYS A 57 0.04 18.87 4.64
C LYS A 57 -1.44 18.46 4.75
N LEU A 58 -1.70 17.16 4.61
CA LEU A 58 -3.03 16.62 4.88
C LEU A 58 -3.46 16.95 6.33
N ASP A 59 -4.76 17.20 6.54
CA ASP A 59 -5.31 17.45 7.86
C ASP A 59 -4.93 16.30 8.82
N PRO A 60 -4.21 16.58 9.92
CA PRO A 60 -3.74 15.55 10.85
C PRO A 60 -4.88 14.87 11.63
N SER A 61 -6.11 15.39 11.59
CA SER A 61 -7.30 14.72 12.13
C SER A 61 -7.86 13.64 11.21
N MET A 62 -7.41 13.60 9.95
CA MET A 62 -7.89 12.62 8.98
C MET A 62 -7.37 11.23 9.32
N THR A 63 -8.30 10.27 9.32
CA THR A 63 -8.03 8.85 9.54
C THR A 63 -8.63 8.04 8.41
N TYR A 64 -8.16 6.81 8.25
CA TYR A 64 -8.77 5.87 7.30
C TYR A 64 -10.26 5.66 7.61
N ARG A 65 -10.63 5.58 8.89
CA ARG A 65 -12.04 5.49 9.31
C ARG A 65 -12.85 6.71 8.91
N SER A 66 -12.36 7.92 9.13
CA SER A 66 -13.11 9.14 8.77
C SER A 66 -13.35 9.23 7.27
N LEU A 67 -12.40 8.74 6.44
CA LEU A 67 -12.58 8.64 5.00
C LEU A 67 -13.63 7.58 4.64
N ARG A 68 -13.56 6.40 5.24
CA ARG A 68 -14.52 5.31 5.01
C ARG A 68 -15.95 5.66 5.43
N ASP A 69 -16.10 6.32 6.58
CA ASP A 69 -17.41 6.66 7.14
C ASP A 69 -18.07 7.86 6.41
N ASN A 70 -17.27 8.67 5.71
CA ASN A 70 -17.76 9.78 4.87
C ASN A 70 -16.95 9.92 3.56
N PRO A 71 -17.11 8.97 2.61
CA PRO A 71 -16.26 8.87 1.42
C PRO A 71 -16.46 10.04 0.45
N THR A 72 -17.58 10.78 0.55
CA THR A 72 -17.83 11.96 -0.30
C THR A 72 -17.19 13.24 0.21
N ALA A 73 -16.68 13.28 1.45
CA ALA A 73 -16.12 14.50 2.02
C ALA A 73 -14.76 14.87 1.41
N HIS A 74 -13.96 13.86 1.07
CA HIS A 74 -12.58 14.01 0.57
C HIS A 74 -12.29 13.08 -0.61
N PRO A 75 -13.03 13.20 -1.73
CA PRO A 75 -12.85 12.33 -2.89
C PRO A 75 -11.42 12.37 -3.44
N GLU A 76 -10.73 13.50 -3.29
CA GLU A 76 -9.33 13.69 -3.67
C GLU A 76 -8.36 12.84 -2.84
N ILE A 77 -8.67 12.58 -1.57
CA ILE A 77 -7.84 11.77 -0.69
C ILE A 77 -8.10 10.29 -0.91
N ASN A 78 -9.34 9.91 -1.21
CA ASN A 78 -9.70 8.53 -1.55
C ASN A 78 -8.90 8.01 -2.74
N ASP A 79 -8.55 8.85 -3.71
CA ASP A 79 -7.77 8.40 -4.85
C ASP A 79 -6.32 8.05 -4.49
N PHE A 80 -5.71 8.64 -3.45
CA PHE A 80 -4.43 8.11 -2.94
C PHE A 80 -4.59 6.70 -2.39
N ILE A 81 -5.69 6.44 -1.66
CA ILE A 81 -6.01 5.12 -1.10
C ILE A 81 -6.28 4.12 -2.22
N ARG A 82 -7.10 4.47 -3.20
CA ARG A 82 -7.31 3.64 -4.39
C ARG A 82 -6.01 3.37 -5.14
N GLY A 83 -5.12 4.35 -5.15
CA GLY A 83 -3.80 4.25 -5.77
C GLY A 83 -2.91 3.26 -5.08
N VAL A 84 -2.79 3.34 -3.75
CA VAL A 84 -1.96 2.40 -2.99
C VAL A 84 -2.51 0.98 -3.14
N ILE A 85 -3.83 0.81 -3.16
CA ILE A 85 -4.47 -0.50 -3.35
C ILE A 85 -4.32 -1.05 -4.78
N TRP A 86 -4.13 -0.19 -5.79
CA TRP A 86 -4.22 -0.59 -7.19
C TRP A 86 -3.24 -1.71 -7.56
N ASN A 87 -2.05 -1.75 -6.96
CA ASN A 87 -1.06 -2.78 -7.25
C ASN A 87 -1.53 -4.18 -6.81
N ASP A 88 -2.24 -4.26 -5.67
CA ASP A 88 -2.90 -5.48 -5.17
C ASP A 88 -4.20 -5.80 -5.93
N ASP A 89 -4.83 -4.80 -6.53
CA ASP A 89 -6.11 -4.95 -7.23
C ASP A 89 -6.19 -4.14 -8.53
N PRO A 90 -5.37 -4.48 -9.54
CA PRO A 90 -5.31 -3.74 -10.81
C PRO A 90 -6.58 -3.85 -11.65
N GLU A 91 -7.52 -4.72 -11.25
CA GLU A 91 -8.84 -4.88 -11.86
C GLU A 91 -9.97 -4.27 -11.02
N CYS A 92 -9.65 -3.65 -9.88
CA CYS A 92 -10.59 -2.98 -8.98
C CYS A 92 -11.72 -3.91 -8.47
N LYS A 93 -11.48 -5.21 -8.30
CA LYS A 93 -12.46 -6.21 -7.84
C LYS A 93 -12.76 -6.16 -6.34
N LEU A 94 -11.95 -5.48 -5.55
CA LEU A 94 -12.15 -5.29 -4.10
C LEU A 94 -13.19 -4.22 -3.79
N PHE A 95 -13.55 -3.38 -4.75
CA PHE A 95 -14.51 -2.30 -4.55
C PHE A 95 -15.88 -2.70 -5.11
N LYS A 96 -16.97 -2.33 -4.42
CA LYS A 96 -18.33 -2.61 -4.92
C LYS A 96 -18.66 -1.80 -6.17
N ASP A 97 -18.30 -0.52 -6.16
CA ASP A 97 -18.35 0.39 -7.30
C ASP A 97 -17.43 1.61 -7.07
N ASP A 98 -17.41 2.52 -8.05
CA ASP A 98 -16.57 3.72 -8.08
C ASP A 98 -17.40 5.01 -7.97
N ASN A 99 -18.60 4.92 -7.42
CA ASN A 99 -19.31 6.10 -7.01
C ASN A 99 -18.50 6.76 -5.88
N ALA A 100 -18.35 8.09 -5.90
CA ALA A 100 -17.73 8.82 -4.82
C ALA A 100 -18.37 8.49 -3.44
N SER A 101 -19.63 8.06 -3.42
CA SER A 101 -20.32 7.58 -2.21
C SER A 101 -19.87 6.21 -1.69
N ASN A 102 -19.23 5.39 -2.52
CA ASN A 102 -18.81 4.01 -2.23
C ASN A 102 -17.31 3.82 -2.49
N ASN A 103 -16.55 4.92 -2.61
CA ASN A 103 -15.15 4.89 -3.00
C ASN A 103 -14.23 4.10 -2.05
N LEU A 104 -14.70 3.78 -0.84
CA LEU A 104 -14.01 2.93 0.14
C LEU A 104 -14.93 1.80 0.66
N ASP A 105 -15.99 1.46 -0.09
CA ASP A 105 -16.88 0.33 0.22
C ASP A 105 -16.36 -0.95 -0.47
N TYR A 106 -15.92 -1.89 0.35
CA TYR A 106 -15.35 -3.14 -0.12
C TYR A 106 -16.42 -4.14 -0.53
N SER A 107 -16.17 -4.85 -1.62
CA SER A 107 -16.92 -6.02 -2.04
C SER A 107 -16.68 -7.19 -1.07
N SER A 108 -17.34 -8.33 -1.30
CA SER A 108 -17.05 -9.55 -0.53
C SER A 108 -15.63 -10.09 -0.76
N GLY A 109 -14.86 -9.50 -1.69
CA GLY A 109 -13.52 -9.98 -2.07
C GLY A 109 -13.53 -11.32 -2.80
N THR A 110 -14.70 -11.91 -3.05
CA THR A 110 -14.82 -13.25 -3.65
C THR A 110 -14.29 -13.28 -5.08
N ALA A 111 -14.65 -12.28 -5.89
CA ALA A 111 -14.15 -12.15 -7.25
C ALA A 111 -12.63 -11.96 -7.28
N TRP A 112 -12.11 -11.06 -6.42
CA TRP A 112 -10.67 -10.88 -6.25
C TRP A 112 -9.98 -12.18 -5.82
N GLY A 113 -10.53 -12.92 -4.86
CA GLY A 113 -9.92 -14.15 -4.34
C GLY A 113 -9.86 -15.27 -5.38
N ILE A 114 -10.88 -15.37 -6.23
CA ILE A 114 -10.87 -16.29 -7.38
C ILE A 114 -9.75 -15.89 -8.36
N SER A 115 -9.63 -14.59 -8.66
CA SER A 115 -8.60 -14.06 -9.54
C SER A 115 -7.19 -14.29 -8.99
N TYR A 116 -6.98 -13.95 -7.72
CA TYR A 116 -5.73 -14.16 -7.01
C TYR A 116 -5.30 -15.63 -7.05
N GLN A 117 -6.18 -16.55 -6.66
CA GLN A 117 -5.84 -17.97 -6.54
C GLN A 117 -5.68 -18.68 -7.89
N PHE A 118 -6.50 -18.34 -8.89
CA PHE A 118 -6.63 -19.15 -10.10
C PHE A 118 -6.28 -18.42 -11.40
N GLY A 119 -6.05 -17.11 -11.37
CA GLY A 119 -5.63 -16.31 -12.52
C GLY A 119 -6.63 -16.21 -13.66
N GLY A 120 -7.91 -16.51 -13.42
CA GLY A 120 -8.95 -16.52 -14.43
C GLY A 120 -8.93 -17.77 -15.32
N PHE A 121 -10.10 -18.19 -15.80
CA PHE A 121 -10.25 -19.46 -16.53
C PHE A 121 -9.84 -19.42 -18.01
N THR A 122 -9.61 -18.23 -18.59
CA THR A 122 -9.42 -18.07 -20.05
C THR A 122 -8.24 -17.19 -20.46
N LYS A 123 -7.81 -16.26 -19.60
CA LYS A 123 -6.59 -15.46 -19.73
C LYS A 123 -6.08 -15.11 -18.32
N PRO A 124 -4.75 -14.98 -18.12
CA PRO A 124 -4.18 -14.54 -16.85
C PRO A 124 -4.68 -13.15 -16.49
N GLU A 125 -5.53 -13.08 -15.46
CA GLU A 125 -6.02 -11.82 -14.89
C GLU A 125 -4.88 -11.02 -14.26
N LEU A 126 -4.95 -9.69 -14.30
CA LEU A 126 -3.85 -8.83 -13.82
C LEU A 126 -3.54 -9.08 -12.34
N ILE A 127 -4.55 -9.36 -11.52
CA ILE A 127 -4.35 -9.69 -10.10
C ILE A 127 -3.41 -10.90 -9.95
N HIS A 128 -3.61 -11.99 -10.70
CA HIS A 128 -2.72 -13.14 -10.59
C HIS A 128 -1.35 -12.86 -11.18
N ARG A 129 -1.27 -12.09 -12.26
CA ARG A 129 0.02 -11.68 -12.84
C ARG A 129 0.83 -10.80 -11.88
N SER A 130 0.18 -9.92 -11.13
CA SER A 130 0.86 -9.06 -10.15
C SER A 130 1.34 -9.83 -8.94
N HIS A 131 0.62 -10.85 -8.46
CA HIS A 131 1.06 -11.60 -7.28
C HIS A 131 1.95 -12.81 -7.58
N TYR A 132 1.71 -13.50 -8.70
CA TYR A 132 2.35 -14.78 -9.02
C TYR A 132 3.10 -14.81 -10.36
N GLY A 133 2.90 -13.78 -11.19
CA GLY A 133 3.34 -13.77 -12.58
C GLY A 133 4.39 -12.74 -12.89
N ASP A 134 4.38 -12.30 -14.14
CA ASP A 134 5.35 -11.39 -14.76
C ASP A 134 5.20 -9.92 -14.34
N LEU A 135 4.21 -9.62 -13.49
CA LEU A 135 3.99 -8.28 -12.92
C LEU A 135 4.33 -8.20 -11.42
N GLN A 136 4.98 -9.22 -10.85
CA GLN A 136 5.46 -9.23 -9.45
C GLN A 136 6.30 -8.01 -9.05
N TRP A 137 6.91 -7.33 -10.01
CA TRP A 137 7.64 -6.10 -9.75
C TRP A 137 6.73 -4.96 -9.25
N LEU A 138 5.40 -5.04 -9.42
CA LEU A 138 4.43 -4.13 -8.80
C LEU A 138 4.44 -4.22 -7.26
N HIS A 139 4.93 -5.32 -6.71
CA HIS A 139 5.09 -5.54 -5.26
C HIS A 139 6.57 -5.59 -4.86
N ALA A 140 7.44 -4.96 -5.65
CA ALA A 140 8.89 -5.08 -5.47
C ALA A 140 9.39 -6.53 -5.41
N MET A 141 8.77 -7.45 -6.16
CA MET A 141 9.18 -8.84 -6.27
C MET A 141 9.69 -9.17 -7.66
N ALA A 142 10.56 -10.17 -7.75
CA ALA A 142 11.17 -10.63 -8.99
C ALA A 142 10.40 -11.80 -9.60
N LEU A 143 10.48 -11.93 -10.93
CA LEU A 143 9.98 -13.12 -11.63
C LEU A 143 11.04 -14.23 -11.55
N GLY A 144 10.81 -15.23 -10.70
CA GLY A 144 11.67 -16.42 -10.65
C GLY A 144 13.07 -16.16 -10.07
N MET A 145 14.13 -16.33 -10.87
CA MET A 145 15.54 -16.20 -10.47
C MET A 145 16.22 -14.96 -11.10
N ASP A 146 15.45 -13.92 -11.36
CA ASP A 146 15.93 -12.68 -11.97
C ASP A 146 17.02 -11.99 -11.12
N GLN A 147 17.91 -11.29 -11.81
CA GLN A 147 18.87 -10.40 -11.15
C GLN A 147 18.15 -9.15 -10.64
N PRO A 148 18.50 -8.62 -9.46
CA PRO A 148 17.79 -7.47 -8.88
C PRO A 148 17.76 -6.23 -9.78
N ALA A 149 18.77 -6.05 -10.64
CA ALA A 149 18.80 -4.98 -11.62
C ALA A 149 17.63 -5.04 -12.62
N ALA A 150 17.14 -6.22 -12.99
CA ALA A 150 16.02 -6.39 -13.91
C ALA A 150 14.69 -5.95 -13.25
N THR A 151 14.41 -6.44 -12.04
CA THR A 151 13.24 -6.02 -11.25
C THR A 151 13.25 -4.52 -10.99
N LYS A 152 14.40 -3.98 -10.58
CA LYS A 152 14.59 -2.54 -10.39
C LYS A 152 14.26 -1.74 -11.64
N ALA A 153 14.72 -2.18 -12.82
CA ALA A 153 14.43 -1.48 -14.07
C ALA A 153 12.92 -1.42 -14.37
N SER A 154 12.19 -2.51 -14.11
CA SER A 154 10.73 -2.54 -14.25
C SER A 154 10.03 -1.59 -13.27
N ILE A 155 10.44 -1.62 -11.99
CA ILE A 155 9.95 -0.71 -10.95
C ILE A 155 10.16 0.75 -11.33
N LEU A 156 11.39 1.11 -11.74
CA LEU A 156 11.71 2.49 -12.08
C LEU A 156 10.93 2.97 -13.30
N GLN A 157 10.71 2.11 -14.29
CA GLN A 157 9.90 2.46 -15.45
C GLN A 157 8.41 2.63 -15.09
N TRP A 158 7.87 1.82 -14.19
CA TRP A 158 6.51 2.03 -13.67
C TRP A 158 6.38 3.36 -12.94
N ILE A 159 7.29 3.63 -12.00
CA ILE A 159 7.28 4.87 -11.22
C ILE A 159 7.49 6.08 -12.15
N GLU A 160 8.29 5.99 -13.21
CA GLU A 160 8.44 7.05 -14.21
C GLU A 160 7.11 7.47 -14.82
N ILE A 161 6.33 6.49 -15.30
CA ILE A 161 5.04 6.75 -15.94
C ILE A 161 4.03 7.28 -14.91
N MET A 162 3.93 6.63 -13.75
CA MET A 162 3.01 7.07 -12.69
C MET A 162 3.35 8.47 -12.16
N TYR A 163 4.62 8.76 -11.93
CA TYR A 163 5.05 10.09 -11.50
C TYR A 163 4.83 11.15 -12.58
N SER A 164 5.00 10.79 -13.86
CA SER A 164 4.67 11.67 -14.98
C SER A 164 3.16 11.99 -15.05
N VAL A 165 2.29 11.01 -14.78
CA VAL A 165 0.85 11.23 -14.63
C VAL A 165 0.55 12.14 -13.42
N ALA A 166 1.14 11.82 -12.27
CA ALA A 166 0.95 12.54 -11.02
C ALA A 166 1.33 14.03 -11.10
N THR A 167 2.37 14.35 -11.86
CA THR A 167 2.86 15.74 -12.06
C THR A 167 2.21 16.45 -13.23
N GLY A 168 1.43 15.74 -14.06
CA GLY A 168 0.76 16.24 -15.25
C GLY A 168 1.66 16.34 -16.49
N VAL A 169 2.85 15.72 -16.48
CA VAL A 169 3.73 15.60 -17.65
C VAL A 169 3.13 14.65 -18.68
N LEU A 170 2.51 13.56 -18.22
CA LEU A 170 1.79 12.61 -19.07
C LEU A 170 0.28 12.75 -18.82
N SER A 171 -0.50 12.92 -19.90
CA SER A 171 -1.96 12.94 -19.77
C SER A 171 -2.50 11.53 -19.44
N PRO A 172 -3.47 11.39 -18.50
CA PRO A 172 -4.20 10.14 -18.31
C PRO A 172 -4.87 9.61 -19.59
N ASP A 173 -5.22 10.47 -20.53
CA ASP A 173 -5.84 10.09 -21.81
C ASP A 173 -4.81 9.54 -22.82
N THR A 174 -3.53 9.50 -22.46
CA THR A 174 -2.48 8.94 -23.33
C THR A 174 -2.78 7.47 -23.58
N PRO A 175 -2.85 7.02 -24.85
CA PRO A 175 -3.02 5.62 -25.18
C PRO A 175 -1.88 4.76 -24.62
N LEU A 176 -2.19 3.61 -24.02
CA LEU A 176 -1.17 2.72 -23.43
C LEU A 176 -0.12 2.28 -24.45
N VAL A 177 -0.55 2.03 -25.69
CA VAL A 177 0.31 1.70 -26.84
C VAL A 177 1.37 2.75 -27.16
N ASN A 178 1.17 3.99 -26.71
CA ASN A 178 2.14 5.08 -26.88
C ASN A 178 3.07 5.23 -25.67
N THR A 179 3.03 4.29 -24.73
CA THR A 179 3.86 4.26 -23.54
C THR A 179 4.60 2.93 -23.45
N GLU A 180 5.66 2.90 -22.64
CA GLU A 180 6.39 1.68 -22.32
C GLU A 180 5.54 0.65 -21.55
N LEU A 181 4.38 1.05 -20.99
CA LEU A 181 3.48 0.15 -20.28
C LEU A 181 2.83 -0.90 -21.19
N SER A 182 2.73 -0.62 -22.49
CA SER A 182 2.15 -1.55 -23.47
C SER A 182 2.80 -2.93 -23.42
N ARG A 183 4.10 -3.03 -23.15
CA ARG A 183 4.80 -4.33 -23.04
C ARG A 183 4.24 -5.26 -21.96
N TRP A 184 3.54 -4.71 -20.98
CA TRP A 184 2.95 -5.45 -19.85
C TRP A 184 1.43 -5.50 -19.89
N PHE A 185 0.80 -4.45 -20.43
CA PHE A 185 -0.65 -4.20 -20.33
C PHE A 185 -1.34 -4.06 -21.70
N ASP A 186 -0.92 -4.82 -22.71
CA ASP A 186 -1.53 -4.81 -24.05
C ASP A 186 -2.77 -5.72 -24.16
N ASP A 187 -3.79 -5.44 -23.34
CA ASP A 187 -5.15 -5.94 -23.62
C ASP A 187 -6.07 -4.76 -23.99
N PRO A 188 -6.11 -4.38 -25.28
CA PRO A 188 -6.89 -3.23 -25.74
C PRO A 188 -8.41 -3.44 -25.56
N ALA A 189 -8.87 -4.66 -25.25
CA ALA A 189 -10.26 -4.91 -24.90
C ALA A 189 -10.63 -4.42 -23.48
N HIS A 190 -9.63 -4.14 -22.64
CA HIS A 190 -9.82 -3.76 -21.24
C HIS A 190 -9.18 -2.42 -20.87
N TYR A 191 -8.09 -2.03 -21.53
CA TYR A 191 -7.37 -0.80 -21.21
C TYR A 191 -6.90 -0.11 -22.50
N THR A 192 -7.41 1.10 -22.76
CA THR A 192 -6.98 1.87 -23.95
C THR A 192 -6.04 3.01 -23.57
N THR A 193 -6.22 3.62 -22.39
CA THR A 193 -5.40 4.75 -21.90
C THR A 193 -4.78 4.47 -20.53
N VAL A 194 -3.77 5.25 -20.14
CA VAL A 194 -3.13 5.17 -18.82
C VAL A 194 -4.14 5.40 -17.70
N GLY A 195 -5.08 6.33 -17.88
CA GLY A 195 -6.15 6.59 -16.93
C GLY A 195 -7.06 5.37 -16.75
N GLN A 196 -7.47 4.73 -17.86
CA GLN A 196 -8.26 3.51 -17.80
C GLN A 196 -7.50 2.33 -17.18
N LEU A 197 -6.17 2.28 -17.26
CA LEU A 197 -5.40 1.29 -16.51
C LEU A 197 -5.60 1.48 -15.00
N LEU A 198 -5.44 2.72 -14.52
CA LEU A 198 -5.54 3.07 -13.10
C LEU A 198 -6.97 3.02 -12.55
N THR A 199 -7.98 3.14 -13.41
CA THR A 199 -9.39 3.13 -13.01
C THR A 199 -10.15 1.89 -13.49
N HIS A 200 -9.47 0.96 -14.18
CA HIS A 200 -10.07 -0.16 -14.89
C HIS A 200 -11.31 0.27 -15.72
N ARG A 201 -12.45 -0.42 -15.57
CA ARG A 201 -13.72 -0.14 -16.27
C ARG A 201 -14.53 1.01 -15.69
N HIS A 202 -13.97 1.76 -14.74
CA HIS A 202 -14.75 2.61 -13.86
C HIS A 202 -14.26 4.05 -13.94
N PRO A 203 -14.90 4.91 -14.76
CA PRO A 203 -14.34 6.17 -15.19
C PRO A 203 -14.59 7.30 -14.18
N SER A 204 -14.22 7.13 -12.90
CA SER A 204 -14.18 8.27 -11.98
C SER A 204 -12.82 8.96 -12.16
N PRO A 205 -12.71 10.02 -12.99
CA PRO A 205 -11.43 10.52 -13.47
C PRO A 205 -10.86 11.63 -12.59
N ALA A 206 -11.57 12.02 -11.52
CA ALA A 206 -11.40 13.33 -10.90
C ALA A 206 -10.00 13.53 -10.29
N PHE A 207 -9.36 12.46 -9.81
CA PHE A 207 -8.04 12.57 -9.18
C PHE A 207 -7.09 11.42 -9.56
N ILE A 208 -7.08 11.02 -10.85
CA ILE A 208 -6.07 10.07 -11.40
C ILE A 208 -4.62 10.44 -11.01
N PRO A 209 -4.21 11.73 -10.97
CA PRO A 209 -2.88 12.10 -10.48
C PRO A 209 -2.60 11.64 -9.03
N HIS A 210 -3.57 11.72 -8.12
CA HIS A 210 -3.40 11.24 -6.74
C HIS A 210 -3.32 9.71 -6.69
N ARG A 211 -4.13 9.04 -7.52
CA ARG A 211 -4.06 7.58 -7.68
C ARG A 211 -2.69 7.11 -8.16
N ALA A 212 -2.10 7.82 -9.11
CA ALA A 212 -0.75 7.53 -9.57
C ALA A 212 0.31 7.71 -8.45
N VAL A 213 0.17 8.72 -7.57
CA VAL A 213 1.04 8.85 -6.39
C VAL A 213 0.86 7.67 -5.43
N GLY A 214 -0.39 7.29 -5.15
CA GLY A 214 -0.68 6.13 -4.29
C GLY A 214 -0.04 4.85 -4.81
N SER A 215 -0.12 4.59 -6.12
CA SER A 215 0.52 3.41 -6.72
C SER A 215 2.05 3.44 -6.58
N CYS A 216 2.68 4.61 -6.69
CA CYS A 216 4.11 4.75 -6.39
C CYS A 216 4.42 4.46 -4.92
N PHE A 217 3.57 4.89 -3.98
CA PHE A 217 3.76 4.58 -2.56
C PHE A 217 3.72 3.08 -2.29
N HIS A 218 2.79 2.35 -2.92
CA HIS A 218 2.69 0.90 -2.77
C HIS A 218 4.03 0.22 -3.05
N VAL A 219 4.60 0.45 -4.23
CA VAL A 219 5.87 -0.17 -4.64
C VAL A 219 7.01 0.20 -3.69
N ILE A 220 7.04 1.45 -3.20
CA ILE A 220 8.03 1.88 -2.22
C ILE A 220 7.85 1.14 -0.90
N GLN A 221 6.62 1.04 -0.39
CA GLN A 221 6.29 0.37 0.87
C GLN A 221 6.67 -1.11 0.83
N ASP A 222 6.24 -1.84 -0.21
CA ASP A 222 6.59 -3.25 -0.40
C ASP A 222 8.10 -3.47 -0.51
N SER A 223 8.82 -2.52 -1.11
CA SER A 223 10.28 -2.64 -1.21
C SER A 223 10.99 -2.63 0.15
N TYR A 224 10.34 -2.20 1.23
CA TYR A 224 10.86 -2.27 2.60
C TYR A 224 10.19 -3.36 3.44
N ALA A 225 9.19 -4.06 2.92
CA ALA A 225 8.60 -5.23 3.56
C ALA A 225 9.54 -6.44 3.39
N ILE A 226 9.90 -7.07 4.50
CA ILE A 226 10.88 -8.18 4.50
C ILE A 226 10.37 -9.43 3.79
N GLY A 227 9.05 -9.58 3.64
CA GLY A 227 8.43 -10.65 2.84
C GLY A 227 8.67 -10.47 1.33
N HIS A 228 8.90 -9.25 0.88
CA HIS A 228 9.02 -8.88 -0.54
C HIS A 228 10.46 -8.63 -0.96
N THR A 229 11.28 -8.00 -0.11
CA THR A 229 12.64 -7.59 -0.46
C THR A 229 13.63 -7.88 0.67
N SER A 230 14.75 -8.51 0.34
CA SER A 230 15.90 -8.60 1.23
C SER A 230 16.84 -7.41 1.04
N ARG A 231 17.24 -6.80 2.15
CA ARG A 231 18.13 -5.64 2.18
C ARG A 231 19.31 -5.88 3.11
N GLU A 232 20.37 -5.11 2.93
CA GLU A 232 21.45 -5.04 3.90
C GLU A 232 20.90 -4.56 5.26
N LYS A 233 21.07 -5.38 6.31
CA LYS A 233 20.58 -5.02 7.64
C LYS A 233 21.30 -3.77 8.16
N PRO A 234 20.62 -2.89 8.90
CA PRO A 234 21.30 -1.84 9.65
C PRO A 234 22.29 -2.49 10.62
N PRO A 235 23.51 -1.95 10.79
CA PRO A 235 24.38 -2.39 11.85
C PRO A 235 23.75 -2.05 13.21
N ASN A 236 23.27 -3.07 13.93
CA ASN A 236 22.82 -2.99 15.34
C ASN A 236 21.82 -1.86 15.65
N ALA A 237 20.66 -1.82 14.98
CA ALA A 237 19.59 -0.92 15.43
C ALA A 237 19.11 -1.34 16.84
N PRO A 238 19.15 -0.45 17.85
CA PRO A 238 18.53 -0.71 19.14
C PRO A 238 17.02 -0.93 18.99
N ALA A 239 16.43 -1.77 19.84
CA ALA A 239 14.99 -1.95 19.87
C ALA A 239 14.27 -0.60 20.09
N GLY A 240 13.32 -0.26 19.21
CA GLY A 240 12.55 1.00 19.26
C GLY A 240 13.13 2.16 18.44
N GLU A 241 14.29 1.98 17.81
CA GLU A 241 14.80 2.91 16.79
C GLU A 241 14.35 2.50 15.38
N ALA A 242 14.32 3.46 14.46
CA ALA A 242 13.96 3.19 13.08
C ALA A 242 14.94 2.20 12.43
N ASP A 243 14.44 1.11 11.83
CA ASP A 243 15.29 0.21 11.07
C ASP A 243 15.80 0.91 9.81
N ARG A 244 17.05 1.37 9.84
CA ARG A 244 17.69 2.04 8.69
C ARG A 244 18.27 1.01 7.72
N TRP A 245 17.40 0.35 6.96
CA TRP A 245 17.80 -0.67 5.98
C TRP A 245 18.68 -0.11 4.86
N GLY A 246 19.70 -0.88 4.48
CA GLY A 246 20.63 -0.55 3.41
C GLY A 246 20.13 -0.93 2.02
N ALA A 247 21.08 -1.14 1.11
CA ALA A 247 20.81 -1.48 -0.28
C ALA A 247 20.12 -2.86 -0.43
N VAL A 248 19.37 -3.03 -1.51
CA VAL A 248 18.70 -4.28 -1.90
C VAL A 248 19.75 -5.36 -2.18
N LEU A 249 19.61 -6.50 -1.51
CA LEU A 249 20.38 -7.71 -1.77
C LEU A 249 19.67 -8.58 -2.82
N ASN A 250 18.36 -8.76 -2.68
CA ASN A 250 17.53 -9.35 -3.72
C ASN A 250 16.07 -8.93 -3.52
N PHE A 251 15.32 -8.90 -4.62
CA PHE A 251 13.87 -8.89 -4.59
C PHE A 251 13.42 -10.35 -4.53
N HIS A 252 12.52 -10.70 -3.61
CA HIS A 252 12.07 -12.06 -3.47
C HIS A 252 11.19 -12.46 -4.66
N SER A 253 11.06 -13.77 -4.90
CA SER A 253 10.10 -14.32 -5.86
C SER A 253 9.01 -15.05 -5.11
N TYR A 254 7.75 -14.84 -5.46
CA TYR A 254 6.62 -15.51 -4.80
C TYR A 254 6.71 -17.03 -4.94
N GLY A 255 7.15 -17.52 -6.11
CA GLY A 255 7.28 -18.95 -6.41
C GLY A 255 8.11 -19.70 -5.36
N GLY A 256 7.43 -20.43 -4.47
CA GLY A 256 8.04 -21.25 -3.43
C GLY A 256 8.10 -20.61 -2.03
N GLN A 257 7.59 -19.38 -1.82
CA GLN A 257 7.53 -18.81 -0.48
C GLN A 257 6.55 -19.61 0.41
N VAL A 258 6.83 -19.63 1.71
CA VAL A 258 5.91 -20.17 2.71
C VAL A 258 4.80 -19.14 2.93
N GLU A 259 3.59 -19.46 2.48
CA GLU A 259 2.39 -18.59 2.49
C GLU A 259 2.16 -17.89 3.84
N ASP A 260 2.40 -18.59 4.95
CA ASP A 260 2.23 -18.04 6.30
C ASP A 260 3.26 -16.96 6.67
N GLN A 261 4.50 -17.04 6.14
CA GLN A 261 5.51 -16.01 6.38
C GLN A 261 5.30 -14.79 5.50
N HIS A 262 4.88 -14.99 4.26
CA HIS A 262 4.47 -13.92 3.34
C HIS A 262 3.33 -13.09 3.94
N LYS A 263 2.24 -13.75 4.38
CA LYS A 263 1.11 -13.07 5.04
C LYS A 263 1.45 -12.31 6.32
N HIS A 264 2.43 -12.77 7.11
CA HIS A 264 2.80 -12.12 8.37
C HIS A 264 3.52 -10.78 8.17
N PHE A 265 4.32 -10.66 7.11
CA PHE A 265 5.08 -9.43 6.82
C PHE A 265 4.35 -8.46 5.89
N ASP A 266 3.29 -8.93 5.22
CA ASP A 266 2.40 -8.11 4.38
C ASP A 266 1.18 -7.61 5.15
N HIS A 267 0.76 -8.39 6.16
CA HIS A 267 -0.27 -8.01 7.10
C HIS A 267 0.26 -8.17 8.52
N SER A 268 0.51 -7.04 9.16
CA SER A 268 0.87 -7.01 10.58
C SER A 268 -0.17 -7.82 11.38
N SER A 269 0.31 -8.82 12.12
CA SER A 269 -0.46 -9.42 13.22
C SER A 269 -0.35 -8.61 14.50
N ASP A 270 0.49 -7.57 14.50
CA ASP A 270 0.75 -6.71 15.64
C ASP A 270 -0.39 -5.73 15.84
N ASP A 271 -0.68 -5.37 17.09
CA ASP A 271 -1.71 -4.39 17.39
C ASP A 271 -1.28 -2.99 16.92
N LEU A 272 -1.95 -2.42 15.92
CA LEU A 272 -1.67 -1.06 15.41
C LEU A 272 -2.33 0.05 16.24
N SER A 273 -3.01 -0.25 17.35
CA SER A 273 -3.68 0.75 18.19
C SER A 273 -2.73 1.86 18.71
N HIS A 274 -1.44 1.56 18.78
CA HIS A 274 -0.39 2.49 19.21
C HIS A 274 0.13 3.43 18.12
N ILE A 275 -0.27 3.23 16.85
CA ILE A 275 0.21 4.03 15.73
C ILE A 275 -0.47 5.40 15.70
N ASP A 276 0.34 6.45 15.74
CA ASP A 276 -0.09 7.84 15.54
C ASP A 276 0.42 8.31 14.17
N LEU A 277 -0.50 8.53 13.23
CA LEU A 277 -0.19 8.97 11.86
C LEU A 277 0.57 10.31 11.81
N ARG A 278 0.46 11.13 12.85
CA ARG A 278 1.14 12.43 12.97
C ARG A 278 2.57 12.31 13.46
N ASN A 279 2.90 11.18 14.06
CA ASN A 279 4.20 10.94 14.66
C ASN A 279 4.87 9.77 13.93
N PRO A 280 5.76 10.06 12.97
CA PRO A 280 6.53 9.01 12.28
C PRO A 280 7.25 8.04 13.23
N ASN A 281 7.63 8.47 14.45
CA ASN A 281 8.31 7.59 15.40
C ASN A 281 7.42 6.47 15.95
N SER A 282 6.09 6.58 15.84
CA SER A 282 5.17 5.51 16.24
C SER A 282 5.35 4.24 15.39
N TRP A 283 5.91 4.37 14.19
CA TRP A 283 6.17 3.27 13.26
C TRP A 283 7.49 2.52 13.50
N ASN A 284 8.33 2.97 14.44
CA ASN A 284 9.64 2.37 14.67
C ASN A 284 9.57 0.91 15.16
N GLY A 285 8.44 0.48 15.74
CA GLY A 285 8.23 -0.88 16.19
C GLY A 285 7.88 -1.87 15.08
N LEU A 286 7.55 -1.39 13.87
CA LEU A 286 7.13 -2.20 12.74
C LEU A 286 8.25 -2.26 11.70
N LEU A 287 8.80 -3.46 11.48
CA LEU A 287 9.95 -3.66 10.61
C LEU A 287 9.71 -3.07 9.22
N GLY A 288 10.61 -2.20 8.78
CA GLY A 288 10.59 -1.59 7.44
C GLY A 288 9.54 -0.48 7.23
N CYS A 289 8.45 -0.46 8.00
CA CYS A 289 7.37 0.53 7.87
C CYS A 289 7.89 1.97 8.05
N ARG A 290 8.79 2.18 9.01
CA ARG A 290 9.33 3.53 9.25
C ARG A 290 10.14 4.07 8.07
N GLU A 291 10.99 3.24 7.45
CA GLU A 291 11.73 3.63 6.25
C GLU A 291 10.80 3.85 5.06
N GLY A 292 9.84 2.93 4.85
CA GLY A 292 8.81 3.07 3.83
C GLY A 292 8.06 4.40 3.95
N LEU A 293 7.67 4.79 5.17
CA LEU A 293 7.06 6.08 5.48
C LEU A 293 7.97 7.25 5.10
N ASP A 294 9.22 7.26 5.58
CA ASP A 294 10.18 8.34 5.30
C ASP A 294 10.40 8.50 3.77
N LYS A 295 10.42 7.39 3.01
CA LYS A 295 10.53 7.45 1.54
C LYS A 295 9.24 7.97 0.88
N CYS A 296 8.07 7.55 1.34
CA CYS A 296 6.80 8.06 0.84
C CYS A 296 6.64 9.57 1.12
N ILE A 297 7.05 10.06 2.29
CA ILE A 297 7.12 11.50 2.61
C ILE A 297 8.01 12.23 1.59
N THR A 298 9.18 11.66 1.29
CA THR A 298 10.11 12.25 0.33
C THR A 298 9.52 12.31 -1.08
N LEU A 299 8.88 11.23 -1.55
CA LEU A 299 8.20 11.21 -2.85
C LEU A 299 7.02 12.19 -2.89
N ALA A 300 6.23 12.27 -1.80
CA ALA A 300 5.15 13.26 -1.67
C ALA A 300 5.68 14.69 -1.82
N ASN A 301 6.82 15.02 -1.20
CA ASN A 301 7.44 16.34 -1.32
C ASN A 301 7.93 16.61 -2.75
N PHE A 302 8.54 15.61 -3.41
CA PHE A 302 8.89 15.71 -4.81
C PHE A 302 7.67 15.96 -5.68
N TRP A 303 6.59 15.20 -5.51
CA TRP A 303 5.35 15.36 -6.25
C TRP A 303 4.73 16.74 -6.00
N HIS A 304 4.62 17.18 -4.74
CA HIS A 304 4.01 18.45 -4.34
C HIS A 304 4.70 19.64 -5.02
N ARG A 305 6.04 19.64 -5.08
CA ARG A 305 6.81 20.68 -5.78
C ARG A 305 7.01 20.43 -7.27
N LYS A 306 6.47 19.33 -7.80
CA LYS A 306 6.66 18.85 -9.20
C LYS A 306 8.14 18.78 -9.59
N ALA A 307 8.94 18.09 -8.78
CA ALA A 307 10.35 17.88 -9.03
C ALA A 307 10.60 17.27 -10.43
N PRO A 308 11.66 17.66 -11.15
CA PRO A 308 11.99 17.05 -12.43
C PRO A 308 12.28 15.55 -12.27
N TRP A 309 11.81 14.72 -13.20
CA TRP A 309 12.01 13.26 -13.15
C TRP A 309 13.47 12.85 -12.94
N LYS A 310 14.44 13.53 -13.58
CA LYS A 310 15.87 13.24 -13.38
C LYS A 310 16.33 13.32 -11.93
N GLU A 311 15.74 14.22 -11.15
CA GLU A 311 16.04 14.35 -9.72
C GLU A 311 15.44 13.18 -8.93
N VAL A 312 14.15 12.89 -9.20
CA VAL A 312 13.40 11.79 -8.56
C VAL A 312 14.02 10.43 -8.89
N TYR A 313 14.35 10.19 -10.16
CA TYR A 313 15.02 8.99 -10.65
C TYR A 313 16.32 8.74 -9.88
N ARG A 314 17.20 9.75 -9.72
CA ARG A 314 18.46 9.57 -8.99
C ARG A 314 18.22 9.16 -7.54
N TRP A 315 17.26 9.79 -6.87
CA TRP A 315 16.90 9.39 -5.51
C TRP A 315 16.34 7.96 -5.45
N LEU A 316 15.46 7.58 -6.38
CA LEU A 316 14.92 6.22 -6.45
C LEU A 316 16.04 5.20 -6.73
N ASP A 317 16.90 5.47 -7.70
CA ASP A 317 17.98 4.60 -8.19
C ASP A 317 19.09 4.44 -7.14
N ASP A 318 19.54 5.55 -6.55
CA ASP A 318 20.71 5.59 -5.66
C ASP A 318 20.35 5.36 -4.18
N THR A 319 19.07 5.50 -3.80
CA THR A 319 18.64 5.42 -2.39
C THR A 319 17.55 4.38 -2.15
N VAL A 320 16.38 4.50 -2.79
CA VAL A 320 15.23 3.62 -2.49
C VAL A 320 15.47 2.19 -2.98
N PHE A 321 15.92 2.06 -4.23
CA PHE A 321 16.15 0.81 -4.92
C PHE A 321 17.64 0.57 -5.22
N ALA A 322 18.53 1.19 -4.44
CA ALA A 322 19.97 0.95 -4.55
C ALA A 322 20.24 -0.56 -4.44
N VAL A 323 20.99 -1.13 -5.38
CA VAL A 323 21.32 -2.56 -5.39
C VAL A 323 22.72 -2.74 -4.81
N SER A 324 22.85 -3.63 -3.84
CA SER A 324 24.13 -3.92 -3.20
C SER A 324 25.10 -4.59 -4.19
N PRO A 325 26.41 -4.31 -4.11
CA PRO A 325 27.43 -5.11 -4.80
C PRO A 325 27.44 -6.59 -4.37
N LYS A 326 26.80 -6.93 -3.24
CA LYS A 326 26.63 -8.31 -2.73
C LYS A 326 25.30 -8.92 -3.16
N ALA A 327 24.58 -8.28 -4.06
CA ALA A 327 23.28 -8.73 -4.51
C ALA A 327 23.34 -10.14 -5.12
N THR A 328 22.28 -10.90 -4.88
CA THR A 328 22.09 -12.24 -5.43
C THR A 328 20.87 -12.25 -6.33
N ALA A 329 20.74 -13.29 -7.15
CA ALA A 329 19.47 -13.56 -7.81
C ALA A 329 18.33 -13.67 -6.78
N SER A 330 17.11 -13.39 -7.24
CA SER A 330 15.91 -13.58 -6.46
C SER A 330 15.76 -15.01 -5.96
N ASN A 331 15.08 -15.14 -4.83
CA ASN A 331 14.74 -16.40 -4.21
C ASN A 331 13.50 -16.22 -3.32
N ASN A 332 13.02 -17.32 -2.77
CA ASN A 332 11.84 -17.40 -1.91
C ASN A 332 12.17 -17.44 -0.40
N ILE A 333 13.40 -17.08 0.00
CA ILE A 333 13.86 -17.19 1.39
C ILE A 333 13.77 -15.82 2.06
N ILE A 334 12.85 -15.68 3.01
CA ILE A 334 12.72 -14.46 3.82
C ILE A 334 13.91 -14.36 4.77
N GLN A 335 14.47 -13.15 4.84
CA GLN A 335 15.64 -12.86 5.67
C GLN A 335 15.29 -13.00 7.16
N SER A 336 15.90 -13.97 7.85
CA SER A 336 15.78 -14.16 9.30
C SER A 336 16.52 -13.08 10.10
#